data_AF-A0A6B3EMT7-F1
#
_entry.id   AF-A0A6B3EMT7-F1
#
_cell.length_a   1.000
_cell.length_b   1.000
_cell.length_c   1.000
_cell.angle_alpha   90.00
_cell.angle_beta   90.00
_cell.angle_gamma   90.00
#
_symmetry.space_group_name_H-M   'P 1'
#
loop_
_entity.id
_entity.type
_entity.pdbx_description
1 polymer ?
#
loop_
_entity_poly.entity_id
_entity_poly.type
_entity_poly.pdbx_seq_one_letter_code
_entity_poly.pdbx_strand_id
1 'polypeptide(L)' 'MAGAAGATTRRSRLTPEREAELYGAVLDLLREVGYEALTMDAVASRTRSSKATLYRQ' A
#
# COMPACT_ATOMS: atom_id res chain seq x y z
N MET A 1 17.22 5.13 -18.59
CA MET A 1 15.98 4.48 -19.08
C MET A 1 14.88 4.78 -18.10
N ALA A 2 13.78 5.35 -18.60
CA ALA A 2 12.78 6.13 -17.86
C ALA A 2 12.04 5.35 -16.76
N GLY A 3 12.07 5.88 -15.53
CA GLY A 3 11.27 5.41 -14.41
C GLY A 3 9.85 5.96 -14.50
N ALA A 4 8.95 5.07 -14.87
CA ALA A 4 7.51 4.99 -14.58
C ALA A 4 6.72 6.31 -14.41
N ALA A 5 5.92 6.57 -15.45
CA ALA A 5 4.59 7.13 -15.43
C ALA A 5 4.06 7.61 -14.07
N GLY A 6 3.82 8.92 -13.98
CA GLY A 6 2.93 9.52 -13.00
C GLY A 6 1.53 8.95 -13.15
N ALA A 7 1.29 7.80 -12.52
CA ALA A 7 -0.03 7.26 -12.32
C ALA A 7 -0.70 8.09 -11.24
N THR A 8 -1.41 9.14 -11.68
CA THR A 8 -2.48 9.83 -10.94
C THR A 8 -2.27 9.84 -9.43
N THR A 9 -1.41 10.74 -8.94
CA THR A 9 -1.45 11.13 -7.53
C THR A 9 -2.84 11.72 -7.28
N ARG A 10 -3.80 10.87 -6.93
CA ARG A 10 -5.20 11.24 -6.71
C ARG A 10 -5.29 11.93 -5.35
N ARG A 11 -4.57 13.04 -5.15
CA ARG A 11 -4.36 13.73 -3.86
C ARG A 11 -4.47 12.74 -2.69
N SER A 12 -3.55 11.77 -2.67
CA SER A 12 -3.40 10.90 -1.52
C SER A 12 -3.34 11.80 -0.28
N ARG A 13 -4.18 11.50 0.72
CA ARG A 13 -4.11 12.21 2.01
C ARG A 13 -2.93 11.72 2.85
N LEU A 14 -2.19 10.71 2.38
CA LEU A 14 -0.97 10.25 3.03
C LEU A 14 0.17 11.18 2.63
N THR A 15 1.08 11.41 3.56
CA THR A 15 2.37 12.01 3.20
C THR A 15 3.17 10.99 2.36
N PRO A 16 4.09 11.43 1.50
CA PRO A 16 4.91 10.53 0.69
C PRO A 16 5.67 9.48 1.54
N GLU A 17 6.08 9.83 2.75
CA GLU A 17 6.78 8.93 3.67
C GLU A 17 5.84 7.81 4.15
N ARG A 18 4.60 8.15 4.52
CA ARG A 18 3.59 7.16 4.92
C ARG A 18 3.16 6.26 3.76
N GLU A 19 3.15 6.79 2.55
CA GLU A 19 2.88 6.02 1.34
C GLU A 19 4.01 5.01 1.06
N ALA A 20 5.27 5.43 1.19
CA ALA A 20 6.42 4.53 1.06
C ALA A 20 6.42 3.44 2.14
N GLU A 21 6.13 3.79 3.39
CA GLU A 21 5.97 2.82 4.49
C GLU A 21 4.84 1.82 4.21
N LEU A 22 3.71 2.30 3.68
CA LEU A 22 2.57 1.46 3.30
C LEU A 22 2.98 0.43 2.23
N TYR A 23 3.62 0.87 1.15
CA TYR A 23 4.05 -0.04 0.08
C TYR A 23 5.11 -1.03 0.55
N GLY A 24 6.07 -0.59 1.37
CA GLY A 24 7.04 -1.49 1.99
C GLY A 24 6.36 -2.58 2.80
N ALA A 25 5.44 -2.20 3.70
CA ALA A 25 4.71 -3.14 4.53
C ALA A 25 3.84 -4.13 3.72
N VAL A 26 3.24 -3.68 2.61
CA VAL A 26 2.47 -4.56 1.70
C VAL A 26 3.38 -5.57 1.01
N LEU A 27 4.53 -5.14 0.51
CA LEU A 27 5.48 -6.04 -0.15
C LEU A 27 6.07 -7.06 0.82
N ASP A 28 6.36 -6.65 2.05
CA ASP A 28 6.82 -7.57 3.09
C ASP A 28 5.75 -8.60 3.45
N LEU A 29 4.51 -8.15 3.64
CA LEU A 29 3.39 -9.06 3.88
C LEU A 29 3.20 -10.04 2.72
N LEU A 30 3.25 -9.56 1.47
CA LEU A 30 3.14 -10.41 0.28
C LEU A 30 4.23 -11.49 0.25
N ARG A 31 5.47 -11.16 0.63
CA ARG A 31 6.57 -12.14 0.73
C ARG A 31 6.35 -13.16 1.84
N GLU A 32 5.75 -12.74 2.95
CA GLU A 32 5.48 -13.61 4.10
C GLU A 32 4.35 -14.61 3.85
N VAL A 33 3.25 -14.16 3.24
CA VAL A 33 2.04 -15.00 3.11
C VAL A 33 1.79 -15.50 1.69
N GLY A 34 2.43 -14.91 0.68
CA GLY A 34 2.17 -15.19 -0.73
C GLY A 34 0.94 -14.47 -1.30
N TYR A 35 0.78 -14.51 -2.63
CA TYR A 35 -0.27 -13.74 -3.32
C TYR A 35 -1.68 -14.22 -2.97
N GLU A 36 -1.91 -15.53 -2.93
CA GLU A 36 -3.23 -16.13 -2.64
C GLU A 36 -3.74 -15.79 -1.23
N ALA A 37 -2.84 -15.67 -0.25
CA ALA A 37 -3.21 -15.36 1.13
C ALA A 37 -3.21 -13.85 1.43
N LEU A 38 -2.80 -13.00 0.48
CA LEU A 38 -2.76 -11.56 0.68
C LEU A 38 -4.19 -10.98 0.68
N THR A 39 -4.63 -10.46 1.82
CA THR A 39 -5.96 -9.83 1.95
C THR A 39 -5.84 -8.37 2.36
N MET A 40 -6.84 -7.57 2.00
CA MET A 40 -6.89 -6.16 2.41
C MET A 40 -7.09 -5.98 3.92
N ASP A 41 -7.68 -6.97 4.62
CA ASP A 41 -7.73 -6.97 6.08
C ASP A 41 -6.32 -7.11 6.68
N ALA A 42 -5.51 -8.05 6.17
CA ALA A 42 -4.15 -8.23 6.64
C ALA A 42 -3.29 -6.98 6.37
N VAL A 43 -3.46 -6.34 5.21
CA VAL A 43 -2.80 -5.06 4.88
C VAL A 43 -3.24 -3.95 5.84
N ALA A 44 -4.54 -3.78 6.06
CA ALA A 44 -5.11 -2.79 6.97
C ALA A 44 -4.54 -2.95 8.40
N SER A 45 -4.54 -4.19 8.92
CA SER A 45 -3.98 -4.51 10.24
C SER A 45 -2.49 -4.20 10.33
N ARG A 46 -1.68 -4.61 9.34
CA ARG A 46 -0.22 -4.40 9.35
C ARG A 46 0.17 -2.93 9.28
N THR A 47 -0.57 -2.15 8.48
CA THR A 47 -0.24 -0.74 8.20
C THR A 47 -0.94 0.23 9.16
N ARG A 48 -1.74 -0.29 10.10
CA ARG A 48 -2.63 0.50 10.99
C ARG A 48 -3.52 1.47 10.20
N SER A 49 -4.01 1.01 9.07
CA SER A 49 -4.91 1.76 8.18
C SER A 49 -6.28 1.12 8.12
N SER A 50 -7.31 1.91 7.84
CA SER A 50 -8.63 1.35 7.51
C SER A 50 -8.67 0.89 6.05
N LYS A 51 -9.50 -0.11 5.71
CA LYS A 51 -9.80 -0.45 4.31
C LYS A 51 -10.26 0.76 3.50
N ALA A 52 -11.10 1.62 4.10
CA ALA A 52 -11.53 2.86 3.48
C ALA A 52 -10.34 3.80 3.17
N THR A 53 -9.28 3.77 3.99
CA THR A 53 -8.00 4.47 3.72
C THR A 53 -7.26 3.87 2.55
N LEU A 54 -7.21 2.53 2.47
CA LEU A 54 -6.46 1.85 1.43
C LEU A 54 -7.12 2.01 0.06
N TYR A 55 -8.45 1.90 -0.02
CA TYR A 55 -9.19 2.02 -1.28
C TYR A 55 -9.28 3.44 -1.85
N ARG A 56 -8.95 4.47 -1.06
CA ARG A 56 -8.96 5.87 -1.50
C ARG A 56 -7.61 6.41 -1.96
N GLN A 57 -6.55 5.60 -1.84
CA GLN A 57 -5.28 5.84 -2.51
C GLN A 57 -5.43 5.44 -3.98
#